data_AF-A0A2T4WJA6-F1
#
_entry.id   AF-A0A2T4WJA6-F1
#
_cell.length_a   1.000
_cell.length_b   1.000
_cell.length_c   1.000
_cell.angle_alpha   90.00
_cell.angle_beta   90.00
_cell.angle_gamma   90.00
#
_symmetry.space_group_name_H-M   'P 1'
#
loop_
_entity.id
_entity.type
_entity.pdbx_description
1 polymer ?
#
loop_
_entity_poly.entity_id
_entity_poly.type
_entity_poly.pdbx_seq_one_letter_code
_entity_poly.pdbx_strand_id
1 'polypeptide(L)'
;PKRITIGKSIKENTAWNLYYAAVIIAIACAYLLAQEAEVNDLWMIAPLAAVILYLYAYDLKARPFLGNFIVAALSALPVFLVGVFDILPAANDENALQVSQTMEVILAYSLFAFGISFMREMVKDAEDKLGDKAAEYKTLALILPAGIFKAILILLLLVHIVPLAYYSFDIFGNDKLSSLYLFILVVAPLVYLIYKSALAHSPSDYKKISTILKLIMLTGILSMLVFTLSLKFF
;
A
#
# COMPACT_ATOMS: atom_id res chain seq x y z
N PRO A 1 24.15 7.23 9.22
CA PRO A 1 24.60 6.51 10.44
C PRO A 1 23.68 6.59 11.70
N LYS A 2 22.72 7.55 11.79
CA LYS A 2 21.81 7.67 12.95
C LYS A 2 20.53 6.80 12.89
N ARG A 3 20.23 6.13 11.76
CA ARG A 3 19.05 5.27 11.58
C ARG A 3 19.31 3.77 11.82
N ILE A 4 20.53 3.37 12.18
CA ILE A 4 20.85 1.95 12.42
C ILE A 4 20.39 1.58 13.84
N THR A 5 19.34 0.78 13.94
CA THR A 5 18.74 0.32 15.22
C THR A 5 19.29 -1.05 15.65
N ILE A 6 19.51 -1.95 14.69
CA ILE A 6 20.11 -3.28 14.93
C ILE A 6 21.60 -3.12 15.24
N GLY A 7 22.06 -3.71 16.35
CA GLY A 7 23.43 -3.56 16.86
C GLY A 7 23.68 -2.33 17.72
N LYS A 8 22.71 -1.38 17.80
CA LYS A 8 22.76 -0.23 18.73
C LYS A 8 21.73 -0.32 19.84
N SER A 9 20.45 -0.36 19.48
CA SER A 9 19.33 -0.40 20.44
C SER A 9 18.74 -1.81 20.60
N ILE A 10 18.82 -2.63 19.55
CA ILE A 10 18.33 -4.01 19.55
C ILE A 10 19.49 -4.93 19.21
N LYS A 11 19.72 -5.97 20.03
CA LYS A 11 20.73 -7.00 19.74
C LYS A 11 20.30 -7.81 18.52
N GLU A 12 21.27 -8.22 17.71
CA GLU A 12 21.00 -8.97 16.47
C GLU A 12 20.21 -10.27 16.71
N ASN A 13 20.60 -11.05 17.73
CA ASN A 13 19.86 -12.25 18.12
C ASN A 13 18.40 -11.95 18.49
N THR A 14 18.14 -10.82 19.14
CA THR A 14 16.78 -10.39 19.47
C THR A 14 15.99 -10.06 18.21
N ALA A 15 16.61 -9.40 17.21
CA ALA A 15 15.96 -9.11 15.94
C ALA A 15 15.59 -10.40 15.18
N TRP A 16 16.49 -11.38 15.12
CA TRP A 16 16.21 -12.69 14.53
C TRP A 16 15.09 -13.44 15.25
N ASN A 17 15.09 -13.45 16.58
CA ASN A 17 14.03 -14.10 17.36
C ASN A 17 12.66 -13.45 17.12
N LEU A 18 12.61 -12.11 17.05
CA LEU A 18 11.38 -11.38 16.73
C LEU A 18 10.90 -11.67 15.31
N TYR A 19 11.82 -11.75 14.35
CA TYR A 19 11.50 -12.12 12.96
C TYR A 19 10.87 -13.51 12.89
N TYR A 20 11.52 -14.53 13.47
CA TYR A 20 11.00 -15.90 13.46
C TYR A 20 9.67 -16.02 14.21
N ALA A 21 9.51 -15.35 15.35
CA ALA A 21 8.25 -15.32 16.08
C ALA A 21 7.12 -14.71 15.23
N ALA A 22 7.37 -13.59 14.56
CA ALA A 22 6.39 -12.95 13.68
C ALA A 22 5.99 -13.84 12.50
N VAL A 23 6.96 -14.53 11.88
CA VAL A 23 6.68 -15.47 10.77
C VAL A 23 5.86 -16.66 11.25
N ILE A 24 6.19 -17.26 12.39
CA ILE A 24 5.44 -18.39 12.95
C ILE A 24 4.00 -17.97 13.27
N ILE A 25 3.81 -16.80 13.89
CA ILE A 25 2.46 -16.26 14.17
C ILE A 25 1.69 -16.03 12.86
N ALA A 26 2.32 -15.43 11.85
CA ALA A 26 1.66 -15.19 10.56
C ALA A 26 1.24 -16.50 9.87
N ILE A 27 2.09 -17.53 9.88
CA ILE A 27 1.77 -18.86 9.32
C ILE A 27 0.62 -19.51 10.11
N ALA A 28 0.67 -19.46 11.44
CA ALA A 28 -0.39 -20.02 12.28
C ALA A 28 -1.74 -19.33 12.03
N CYS A 29 -1.77 -17.99 11.97
CA CYS A 29 -2.98 -17.23 11.65
C CYS A 29 -3.50 -17.56 10.25
N ALA A 30 -2.64 -17.61 9.23
CA ALA A 30 -3.05 -17.94 7.87
C ALA A 30 -3.59 -19.37 7.75
N TYR A 31 -3.01 -20.32 8.49
CA TYR A 31 -3.50 -21.69 8.55
C TYR A 31 -4.89 -21.77 9.21
N LEU A 32 -5.08 -21.10 10.35
CA LEU A 32 -6.38 -21.07 11.03
C LEU A 32 -7.47 -20.44 10.15
N LEU A 33 -7.15 -19.33 9.47
CA LEU A 33 -8.07 -18.67 8.54
C LEU A 33 -8.40 -19.57 7.34
N ALA A 34 -7.41 -20.25 6.76
CA ALA A 34 -7.63 -21.13 5.61
C ALA A 34 -8.52 -22.33 5.94
N GLN A 35 -8.43 -22.86 7.16
CA GLN A 35 -9.29 -23.94 7.63
C GLN A 35 -10.73 -23.46 7.84
N GLU A 36 -10.91 -22.31 8.52
CA GLU A 36 -12.24 -21.73 8.76
C GLU A 36 -12.95 -21.36 7.45
N ALA A 37 -12.20 -20.84 6.47
CA ALA A 37 -12.70 -20.45 5.17
C ALA A 37 -12.80 -21.63 4.17
N GLU A 38 -12.50 -22.86 4.59
CA GLU A 38 -12.50 -24.08 3.76
C GLU A 38 -11.62 -23.99 2.49
N VAL A 39 -10.59 -23.13 2.50
CA VAL A 39 -9.65 -22.86 1.39
C VAL A 39 -8.24 -23.26 1.78
N ASN A 40 -8.08 -24.55 2.08
CA ASN A 40 -6.87 -25.11 2.69
C ASN A 40 -5.57 -24.80 1.94
N ASP A 41 -5.55 -24.61 0.63
CA ASP A 41 -4.29 -24.33 -0.08
C ASP A 41 -3.74 -22.91 0.19
N LEU A 42 -4.56 -21.98 0.69
CA LEU A 42 -4.20 -20.57 0.79
C LEU A 42 -3.38 -20.20 2.04
N TRP A 43 -3.20 -21.12 3.01
CA TRP A 43 -2.33 -20.85 4.16
C TRP A 43 -0.88 -20.58 3.73
N MET A 44 -0.47 -21.11 2.56
CA MET A 44 0.86 -20.94 1.99
C MET A 44 1.20 -19.50 1.58
N ILE A 45 0.21 -18.59 1.56
CA ILE A 45 0.43 -17.18 1.25
C ILE A 45 1.33 -16.50 2.29
N ALA A 46 1.16 -16.81 3.59
CA ALA A 46 1.98 -16.23 4.65
C ALA A 46 3.47 -16.61 4.57
N PRO A 47 3.85 -17.91 4.48
CA PRO A 47 5.26 -18.26 4.32
C PRO A 47 5.84 -17.77 2.99
N LEU A 48 5.06 -17.76 1.90
CA LEU A 48 5.51 -17.19 0.63
C LEU A 48 5.80 -15.69 0.75
N ALA A 49 4.92 -14.92 1.39
CA ALA A 49 5.13 -13.50 1.66
C ALA A 49 6.40 -13.27 2.50
N ALA A 50 6.64 -14.11 3.53
CA ALA A 50 7.85 -14.02 4.35
C ALA A 50 9.13 -14.27 3.54
N VAL A 51 9.13 -15.29 2.66
CA VAL A 51 10.27 -15.57 1.75
C VAL A 51 10.51 -14.40 0.81
N ILE A 52 9.45 -13.82 0.22
CA ILE A 52 9.57 -12.68 -0.68
C ILE A 52 10.13 -11.45 0.06
N LEU A 53 9.69 -11.17 1.29
CA LEU A 53 10.23 -10.10 2.12
C LEU A 53 11.72 -10.31 2.46
N TYR A 54 12.11 -11.55 2.74
CA TYR A 54 13.51 -11.90 2.97
C TYR A 54 14.36 -11.68 1.71
N LEU A 55 13.91 -12.17 0.56
CA LEU A 55 14.58 -11.94 -0.73
C LEU A 55 14.65 -10.45 -1.08
N TYR A 56 13.63 -9.67 -0.68
CA TYR A 56 13.64 -8.22 -0.84
C TYR A 56 14.75 -7.55 -0.04
N ALA A 57 14.89 -7.93 1.24
CA ALA A 57 15.94 -7.39 2.11
C ALA A 57 17.34 -7.76 1.63
N TYR A 58 17.50 -8.95 1.04
CA TYR A 58 18.79 -9.46 0.57
C TYR A 58 19.21 -8.86 -0.78
N ASP A 59 18.32 -8.82 -1.78
CA ASP A 59 18.69 -8.50 -3.17
C ASP A 59 17.70 -7.59 -3.90
N LEU A 60 16.38 -7.78 -3.75
CA LEU A 60 15.41 -7.09 -4.62
C LEU A 60 15.36 -5.58 -4.37
N LYS A 61 15.76 -5.11 -3.17
CA LYS A 61 15.88 -3.67 -2.89
C LYS A 61 16.89 -2.97 -3.82
N ALA A 62 17.92 -3.66 -4.28
CA ALA A 62 18.91 -3.09 -5.18
C ALA A 62 18.43 -3.00 -6.64
N ARG A 63 17.32 -3.68 -6.99
CA ARG A 63 16.80 -3.80 -8.36
C ARG A 63 15.81 -2.67 -8.69
N PRO A 64 15.92 -2.04 -9.88
CA PRO A 64 14.96 -1.02 -10.30
C PRO A 64 13.58 -1.63 -10.45
N PHE A 65 12.54 -0.89 -10.03
CA PHE A 65 11.12 -1.20 -10.21
C PHE A 65 10.61 -2.45 -9.45
N LEU A 66 11.25 -3.60 -9.62
CA LEU A 66 10.78 -4.89 -9.11
C LEU A 66 10.69 -4.91 -7.58
N GLY A 67 11.68 -4.36 -6.88
CA GLY A 67 11.64 -4.23 -5.42
C GLY A 67 10.43 -3.42 -4.96
N ASN A 68 10.22 -2.25 -5.56
CA ASN A 68 9.10 -1.36 -5.22
C ASN A 68 7.75 -2.00 -5.54
N PHE A 69 7.66 -2.69 -6.68
CA PHE A 69 6.46 -3.40 -7.10
C PHE A 69 6.09 -4.51 -6.11
N ILE A 70 7.07 -5.32 -5.72
CA ILE A 70 6.86 -6.43 -4.78
C ILE A 70 6.45 -5.91 -3.40
N VAL A 71 7.12 -4.89 -2.87
CA VAL A 71 6.76 -4.29 -1.58
C VAL A 71 5.36 -3.68 -1.63
N ALA A 72 5.00 -3.04 -2.74
CA ALA A 72 3.65 -2.50 -2.94
C ALA A 72 2.59 -3.61 -3.01
N ALA A 73 2.86 -4.70 -3.73
CA ALA A 73 1.97 -5.87 -3.83
C ALA A 73 1.74 -6.50 -2.45
N LEU A 74 2.81 -6.73 -1.69
CA LEU A 74 2.73 -7.25 -0.32
C LEU A 74 2.03 -6.29 0.64
N SER A 75 2.10 -4.97 0.40
CA SER A 75 1.37 -3.97 1.21
C SER A 75 -0.14 -3.97 0.92
N ALA A 76 -0.53 -4.28 -0.31
CA ALA A 76 -1.94 -4.36 -0.73
C ALA A 76 -2.59 -5.72 -0.43
N LEU A 77 -1.76 -6.77 -0.33
CA LEU A 77 -2.18 -8.14 -0.16
C LEU A 77 -3.14 -8.34 1.03
N PRO A 78 -2.91 -7.79 2.24
CA PRO A 78 -3.84 -7.99 3.37
C PRO A 78 -5.27 -7.52 3.07
N VAL A 79 -5.43 -6.41 2.34
CA VAL A 79 -6.75 -5.90 1.95
C VAL A 79 -7.41 -6.87 0.96
N PHE A 80 -6.65 -7.37 0.00
CA PHE A 80 -7.17 -8.31 -1.00
C PHE A 80 -7.59 -9.65 -0.35
N LEU A 81 -6.82 -10.11 0.63
CA LEU A 81 -7.07 -11.37 1.34
C LEU A 81 -8.39 -11.37 2.12
N VAL A 82 -8.90 -10.22 2.55
CA VAL A 82 -10.26 -10.12 3.13
C VAL A 82 -11.30 -10.62 2.12
N GLY A 83 -11.18 -10.24 0.85
CA GLY A 83 -12.08 -10.73 -0.20
C GLY A 83 -11.98 -12.24 -0.38
N VAL A 84 -10.76 -12.77 -0.31
CA VAL A 84 -10.49 -14.19 -0.58
C VAL A 84 -10.91 -15.11 0.57
N PHE A 85 -10.64 -14.72 1.82
CA PHE A 85 -10.94 -15.55 2.99
C PHE A 85 -12.34 -15.32 3.56
N ASP A 86 -12.89 -14.11 3.46
CA ASP A 86 -14.17 -13.79 4.11
C ASP A 86 -15.33 -13.71 3.10
N ILE A 87 -15.11 -13.11 1.93
CA ILE A 87 -16.19 -12.78 1.00
C ILE A 87 -16.47 -13.89 -0.01
N LEU A 88 -15.44 -14.45 -0.66
CA LEU A 88 -15.62 -15.50 -1.66
C LEU A 88 -16.22 -16.80 -1.10
N PRO A 89 -15.80 -17.30 0.08
CA PRO A 89 -16.38 -18.53 0.63
C PRO A 89 -17.83 -18.38 1.06
N ALA A 90 -18.28 -17.16 1.37
CA ALA A 90 -19.66 -16.86 1.72
C ALA A 90 -20.61 -16.73 0.51
N ALA A 91 -20.09 -16.91 -0.72
CA ALA A 91 -20.85 -16.72 -1.93
C ALA A 91 -21.84 -17.87 -2.21
N ASN A 92 -23.07 -17.51 -2.59
CA ASN A 92 -24.11 -18.41 -3.05
C ASN A 92 -24.96 -17.73 -4.13
N ASP A 93 -25.88 -18.48 -4.74
CA ASP A 93 -26.71 -17.98 -5.85
C ASP A 93 -27.60 -16.79 -5.45
N GLU A 94 -27.97 -16.68 -4.18
CA GLU A 94 -28.85 -15.61 -3.68
C GLU A 94 -28.11 -14.29 -3.45
N ASN A 95 -26.83 -14.35 -3.06
CA ASN A 95 -26.02 -13.18 -2.73
C ASN A 95 -24.94 -12.85 -3.77
N ALA A 96 -24.87 -13.56 -4.89
CA ALA A 96 -23.84 -13.44 -5.91
C ALA A 96 -23.59 -11.99 -6.37
N LEU A 97 -24.67 -11.21 -6.56
CA LEU A 97 -24.56 -9.79 -6.93
C LEU A 97 -23.88 -8.95 -5.84
N GLN A 98 -24.24 -9.17 -4.57
CA GLN A 98 -23.68 -8.44 -3.43
C GLN A 98 -22.21 -8.80 -3.20
N VAL A 99 -21.87 -10.09 -3.37
CA VAL A 99 -20.49 -10.58 -3.33
C VAL A 99 -19.67 -9.93 -4.43
N SER A 100 -20.16 -9.89 -5.68
CA SER A 100 -19.47 -9.23 -6.79
C SER A 100 -19.18 -7.76 -6.49
N GLN A 101 -20.19 -7.01 -6.04
CA GLN A 101 -20.04 -5.60 -5.68
C GLN A 101 -19.05 -5.40 -4.53
N THR A 102 -19.08 -6.26 -3.52
CA THR A 102 -18.15 -6.20 -2.39
C THR A 102 -16.72 -6.49 -2.84
N MET A 103 -16.53 -7.48 -3.72
CA MET A 103 -15.22 -7.80 -4.30
C MET A 103 -14.67 -6.66 -5.16
N GLU A 104 -15.51 -5.95 -5.92
CA GLU A 104 -15.11 -4.75 -6.66
C GLU A 104 -14.60 -3.66 -5.72
N VAL A 105 -15.28 -3.42 -4.60
CA VAL A 105 -14.84 -2.45 -3.58
C VAL A 105 -13.51 -2.88 -2.96
N ILE A 106 -13.38 -4.15 -2.54
CA ILE A 106 -12.13 -4.67 -1.98
C ILE A 106 -10.99 -4.52 -2.98
N LEU A 107 -11.21 -4.88 -4.25
CA LEU A 107 -10.22 -4.73 -5.30
C LEU A 107 -9.83 -3.26 -5.50
N ALA A 108 -10.78 -2.33 -5.48
CA ALA A 108 -10.49 -0.89 -5.56
C ALA A 108 -9.59 -0.42 -4.41
N TYR A 109 -9.86 -0.86 -3.18
CA TYR A 109 -9.01 -0.56 -2.03
C TYR A 109 -7.63 -1.22 -2.11
N SER A 110 -7.54 -2.46 -2.57
CA SER A 110 -6.27 -3.15 -2.80
C SER A 110 -5.43 -2.44 -3.85
N LEU A 111 -6.02 -2.04 -4.97
CA LEU A 111 -5.35 -1.28 -6.04
C LEU A 111 -4.90 0.10 -5.55
N PHE A 112 -5.73 0.78 -4.75
CA PHE A 112 -5.35 2.02 -4.09
C PHE A 112 -4.15 1.81 -3.14
N ALA A 113 -4.23 0.83 -2.23
CA ALA A 113 -3.15 0.53 -1.29
C ALA A 113 -1.85 0.15 -2.00
N PHE A 114 -1.95 -0.59 -3.11
CA PHE A 114 -0.84 -0.92 -3.99
C PHE A 114 -0.22 0.34 -4.57
N GLY A 115 -1.00 1.18 -5.25
CA GLY A 115 -0.47 2.34 -5.96
C GLY A 115 0.10 3.40 -5.03
N ILE A 116 -0.55 3.68 -3.89
CA ILE A 116 0.01 4.59 -2.87
C ILE A 116 1.32 4.01 -2.29
N SER A 117 1.37 2.69 -2.02
CA SER A 117 2.60 2.04 -1.56
C SER A 117 3.72 2.10 -2.59
N PHE A 118 3.41 1.86 -3.86
CA PHE A 118 4.37 1.90 -4.96
C PHE A 118 4.96 3.30 -5.13
N MET A 119 4.11 4.33 -5.18
CA MET A 119 4.56 5.74 -5.21
C MET A 119 5.41 6.09 -3.99
N ARG A 120 5.06 5.58 -2.80
CA ARG A 120 5.83 5.81 -1.58
C ARG A 120 7.23 5.20 -1.64
N GLU A 121 7.38 3.98 -2.14
CA GLU A 121 8.71 3.38 -2.31
C GLU A 121 9.54 4.12 -3.37
N MET A 122 8.93 4.51 -4.51
CA MET A 122 9.61 5.38 -5.48
C MET A 122 10.09 6.71 -4.87
N VAL A 123 9.24 7.37 -4.09
CA VAL A 123 9.56 8.65 -3.44
C VAL A 123 10.63 8.48 -2.36
N LYS A 124 10.62 7.36 -1.62
CA LYS A 124 11.69 7.04 -0.66
C LYS A 124 13.03 6.82 -1.34
N ASP A 125 13.07 6.10 -2.47
CA ASP A 125 14.31 5.96 -3.25
C ASP A 125 14.84 7.32 -3.72
N ALA A 126 13.95 8.29 -4.01
CA ALA A 126 14.33 9.65 -4.34
C ALA A 126 14.79 10.47 -3.10
N GLU A 127 14.24 10.21 -1.91
CA GLU A 127 14.72 10.76 -0.63
C GLU A 127 16.14 10.23 -0.32
N ASP A 128 16.37 8.93 -0.50
CA ASP A 128 17.58 8.22 -0.11
C ASP A 128 18.62 8.08 -1.25
N LYS A 129 18.42 8.81 -2.36
CA LYS A 129 19.22 8.73 -3.61
C LYS A 129 20.74 8.74 -3.41
N LEU A 130 21.27 9.53 -2.48
CA LEU A 130 22.71 9.58 -2.18
C LEU A 130 23.21 8.31 -1.47
N GLY A 131 22.42 7.77 -0.54
CA GLY A 131 22.73 6.53 0.17
C GLY A 131 22.65 5.32 -0.76
N ASP A 132 21.62 5.27 -1.60
CA ASP A 132 21.45 4.23 -2.62
C ASP A 132 22.60 4.24 -3.64
N LYS A 133 23.07 5.43 -4.04
CA LYS A 133 24.24 5.55 -4.92
C LYS A 133 25.51 5.01 -4.27
N ALA A 134 25.71 5.29 -2.98
CA ALA A 134 26.87 4.80 -2.23
C ALA A 134 26.82 3.28 -2.00
N ALA A 135 25.62 2.69 -1.99
CA ALA A 135 25.39 1.25 -1.90
C ALA A 135 25.34 0.55 -3.27
N GLU A 136 25.67 1.27 -4.36
CA GLU A 136 25.63 0.77 -5.75
C GLU A 136 24.27 0.23 -6.21
N TYR A 137 23.19 0.69 -5.57
CA TYR A 137 21.83 0.31 -5.95
C TYR A 137 21.43 0.96 -7.28
N LYS A 138 20.54 0.28 -8.01
CA LYS A 138 20.02 0.75 -9.30
C LYS A 138 18.54 1.11 -9.18
N THR A 139 18.18 1.96 -8.21
CA THR A 139 16.78 2.37 -7.99
C THR A 139 16.25 3.25 -9.13
N LEU A 140 14.91 3.34 -9.27
CA LEU A 140 14.27 4.17 -10.30
C LEU A 140 14.71 5.64 -10.22
N ALA A 141 14.86 6.15 -9.00
CA ALA A 141 15.31 7.52 -8.76
C ALA A 141 16.76 7.79 -9.21
N LEU A 142 17.59 6.75 -9.32
CA LEU A 142 18.98 6.83 -9.81
C LEU A 142 19.07 6.67 -11.32
N ILE A 143 18.34 5.70 -11.91
CA ILE A 143 18.47 5.37 -13.33
C ILE A 143 17.71 6.34 -14.24
N LEU A 144 16.61 6.94 -13.77
CA LEU A 144 15.77 7.82 -14.60
C LEU A 144 16.24 9.28 -14.52
N PRO A 145 16.18 10.02 -15.64
CA PRO A 145 16.23 11.48 -15.62
C PRO A 145 15.15 12.04 -14.69
N ALA A 146 15.50 13.07 -13.92
CA ALA A 146 14.59 13.62 -12.90
C ALA A 146 13.23 14.06 -13.47
N GLY A 147 13.20 14.62 -14.67
CA GLY A 147 11.95 14.99 -15.35
C GLY A 147 11.05 13.79 -15.64
N ILE A 148 11.64 12.68 -16.12
CA ILE A 148 10.90 11.43 -16.42
C ILE A 148 10.39 10.79 -15.12
N PHE A 149 11.22 10.72 -14.08
CA PHE A 149 10.81 10.21 -12.77
C PHE A 149 9.60 10.96 -12.22
N LYS A 150 9.63 12.30 -12.26
CA LYS A 150 8.52 13.16 -11.84
C LYS A 150 7.27 12.96 -12.69
N ALA A 151 7.42 12.84 -14.01
CA ALA A 151 6.30 12.60 -14.92
C ALA A 151 5.61 11.26 -14.61
N ILE A 152 6.37 10.19 -14.35
CA ILE A 152 5.81 8.89 -13.95
C ILE A 152 5.07 9.01 -12.61
N LEU A 153 5.66 9.68 -11.62
CA LEU A 153 5.02 9.88 -10.32
C LEU A 153 3.70 10.67 -10.45
N ILE A 154 3.67 11.72 -11.28
CA ILE A 154 2.46 12.51 -11.55
C ILE A 154 1.42 11.67 -12.30
N LEU A 155 1.82 10.87 -13.28
CA LEU A 155 0.91 9.96 -13.98
C LEU A 155 0.25 8.97 -13.01
N LEU A 156 1.03 8.38 -12.11
CA LEU A 156 0.52 7.47 -11.09
C LEU A 156 -0.46 8.17 -10.13
N LEU A 157 -0.19 9.42 -9.75
CA LEU A 157 -1.12 10.22 -8.96
C LEU A 157 -2.44 10.43 -9.72
N LEU A 158 -2.39 10.79 -11.01
CA LEU A 158 -3.58 11.00 -11.83
C LEU A 158 -4.44 9.74 -11.98
N VAL A 159 -3.80 8.57 -12.15
CA VAL A 159 -4.48 7.27 -12.20
C VAL A 159 -5.32 7.00 -10.94
N HIS A 160 -4.92 7.54 -9.78
CA HIS A 160 -5.70 7.42 -8.54
C HIS A 160 -6.69 8.56 -8.36
N ILE A 161 -6.32 9.79 -8.72
CA ILE A 161 -7.17 10.97 -8.55
C ILE A 161 -8.44 10.87 -9.37
N VAL A 162 -8.34 10.47 -10.65
CA VAL A 162 -9.50 10.51 -11.57
C VAL A 162 -10.62 9.59 -11.09
N PRO A 163 -10.39 8.29 -10.79
CA PRO A 163 -11.45 7.41 -10.30
C PRO A 163 -11.99 7.85 -8.94
N LEU A 164 -11.14 8.29 -8.01
CA LEU A 164 -11.56 8.71 -6.68
C LEU A 164 -12.37 10.01 -6.70
N ALA A 165 -12.00 10.97 -7.55
CA ALA A 165 -12.75 12.21 -7.74
C ALA A 165 -14.11 11.93 -8.38
N TYR A 166 -14.15 11.08 -9.40
CA TYR A 166 -15.40 10.63 -10.01
C TYR A 166 -16.31 9.96 -8.97
N TYR A 167 -15.79 8.99 -8.23
CA TYR A 167 -16.55 8.26 -7.23
C TYR A 167 -17.05 9.17 -6.10
N SER A 168 -16.18 10.07 -5.60
CA SER A 168 -16.56 11.09 -4.61
C SER A 168 -17.71 11.97 -5.12
N PHE A 169 -17.68 12.39 -6.38
CA PHE A 169 -18.76 13.18 -6.98
C PHE A 169 -20.06 12.36 -7.13
N ASP A 170 -19.98 11.13 -7.62
CA ASP A 170 -21.12 10.24 -7.87
C ASP A 170 -21.92 9.98 -6.58
N ILE A 171 -21.24 9.67 -5.48
CA ILE A 171 -21.90 9.40 -4.20
C ILE A 171 -22.39 10.65 -3.48
N PHE A 172 -22.01 11.87 -3.91
CA PHE A 172 -22.31 13.10 -3.18
C PHE A 172 -23.81 13.34 -2.96
N GLY A 173 -24.66 12.94 -3.93
CA GLY A 173 -26.11 13.09 -3.81
C GLY A 173 -26.73 12.24 -2.70
N ASN A 174 -26.17 11.03 -2.49
CA ASN A 174 -26.72 10.02 -1.58
C ASN A 174 -26.00 9.98 -0.23
N ASP A 175 -24.68 10.18 -0.23
CA ASP A 175 -23.81 10.12 0.94
C ASP A 175 -22.81 11.29 0.95
N LYS A 176 -23.31 12.45 1.40
CA LYS A 176 -22.51 13.69 1.49
C LYS A 176 -21.33 13.55 2.43
N LEU A 177 -21.47 12.81 3.53
CA LEU A 177 -20.41 12.68 4.54
C LEU A 177 -19.22 11.92 3.96
N SER A 178 -19.47 10.74 3.37
CA SER A 178 -18.44 9.92 2.73
C SER A 178 -17.81 10.63 1.54
N SER A 179 -18.62 11.29 0.71
CA SER A 179 -18.14 12.08 -0.42
C SER A 179 -17.16 13.17 0.04
N LEU A 180 -17.57 13.99 1.03
CA LEU A 180 -16.76 15.10 1.51
C LEU A 180 -15.49 14.60 2.22
N TYR A 181 -15.58 13.51 2.97
CA TYR A 181 -14.43 12.87 3.60
C TYR A 181 -13.40 12.44 2.55
N LEU A 182 -13.82 11.69 1.52
CA LEU A 182 -12.93 11.28 0.43
C LEU A 182 -12.31 12.47 -0.29
N PHE A 183 -13.12 13.48 -0.61
CA PHE A 183 -12.64 14.64 -1.33
C PHE A 183 -11.56 15.39 -0.54
N ILE A 184 -11.82 15.70 0.72
CA ILE A 184 -10.94 16.53 1.55
C ILE A 184 -9.69 15.78 2.00
N LEU A 185 -9.81 14.51 2.40
CA LEU A 185 -8.71 13.78 3.03
C LEU A 185 -7.93 12.87 2.07
N VAL A 186 -8.48 12.56 0.90
CA VAL A 186 -7.82 11.69 -0.08
C VAL A 186 -7.56 12.44 -1.39
N VAL A 187 -8.61 12.92 -2.06
CA VAL A 187 -8.49 13.51 -3.41
C VAL A 187 -7.70 14.83 -3.39
N ALA A 188 -8.08 15.79 -2.54
CA ALA A 188 -7.42 17.09 -2.48
C ALA A 188 -5.92 16.98 -2.10
N PRO A 189 -5.51 16.15 -1.12
CA PRO A 189 -4.10 15.89 -0.84
C PRO A 189 -3.36 15.22 -2.00
N LEU A 190 -3.99 14.29 -2.73
CA LEU A 190 -3.40 13.70 -3.94
C LEU A 190 -3.16 14.76 -5.03
N VAL A 191 -4.12 15.67 -5.24
CA VAL A 191 -3.97 16.79 -6.17
C VAL A 191 -2.82 17.72 -5.73
N TYR A 192 -2.74 18.04 -4.44
CA TYR A 192 -1.63 18.81 -3.89
C TYR A 192 -0.26 18.13 -4.12
N LEU A 193 -0.23 16.79 -4.09
CA LEU A 193 0.99 16.03 -4.39
C LEU A 193 1.46 16.17 -5.84
N ILE A 194 0.58 16.48 -6.81
CA ILE A 194 1.01 16.76 -8.19
C ILE A 194 1.93 17.98 -8.20
N TYR A 195 1.48 19.09 -7.60
CA TYR A 195 2.26 20.32 -7.49
C TYR A 195 3.58 20.08 -6.73
N LYS A 196 3.53 19.38 -5.60
CA LYS A 196 4.72 19.08 -4.81
C LYS A 196 5.71 18.18 -5.54
N SER A 197 5.23 17.18 -6.29
CA SER A 197 6.07 16.28 -7.08
C SER A 197 6.75 17.00 -8.23
N ALA A 198 6.05 17.91 -8.91
CA ALA A 198 6.62 18.71 -9.99
C ALA A 198 7.80 19.57 -9.50
N LEU A 199 7.65 20.19 -8.32
CA LEU A 199 8.66 21.08 -7.71
C LEU A 199 9.72 20.37 -6.84
N ALA A 200 9.67 19.05 -6.69
CA ALA A 200 10.61 18.35 -5.79
C ALA A 200 12.03 18.33 -6.36
N HIS A 201 13.02 18.82 -5.61
CA HIS A 201 14.43 18.78 -6.03
C HIS A 201 15.36 18.28 -4.94
N SER A 202 14.94 18.35 -3.68
CA SER A 202 15.73 17.94 -2.52
C SER A 202 15.17 16.68 -1.85
N PRO A 203 16.01 15.92 -1.11
CA PRO A 203 15.54 14.84 -0.23
C PRO A 203 14.43 15.30 0.73
N SER A 204 14.49 16.55 1.20
CA SER A 204 13.49 17.11 2.10
C SER A 204 12.10 17.26 1.44
N ASP A 205 12.05 17.49 0.13
CA ASP A 205 10.79 17.57 -0.62
C ASP A 205 10.17 16.18 -0.75
N TYR A 206 10.99 15.18 -1.11
CA TYR A 206 10.55 13.79 -1.20
C TYR A 206 10.10 13.24 0.15
N LYS A 207 10.78 13.59 1.25
CA LYS A 207 10.32 13.26 2.60
C LYS A 207 8.93 13.81 2.92
N LYS A 208 8.64 15.06 2.51
CA LYS A 208 7.29 15.66 2.68
C LYS A 208 6.25 14.91 1.84
N ILE A 209 6.57 14.59 0.59
CA ILE A 209 5.69 13.81 -0.30
C ILE A 209 5.40 12.43 0.31
N SER A 210 6.43 11.72 0.77
CA SER A 210 6.31 10.40 1.43
C SER A 210 5.44 10.46 2.68
N THR A 211 5.58 11.52 3.48
CA THR A 211 4.76 11.74 4.68
C THR A 211 3.28 11.95 4.32
N ILE A 212 2.99 12.77 3.30
CA ILE A 212 1.62 13.00 2.85
C ILE A 212 1.02 11.72 2.24
N LEU A 213 1.77 10.97 1.43
CA LEU A 213 1.33 9.66 0.92
C LEU A 213 0.98 8.69 2.05
N LYS A 214 1.74 8.70 3.15
CA LYS A 214 1.44 7.90 4.35
C LYS A 214 0.12 8.33 5.01
N LEU A 215 -0.15 9.63 5.10
CA LEU A 215 -1.40 10.15 5.64
C LEU A 215 -2.59 9.82 4.72
N ILE A 216 -2.41 9.93 3.41
CA ILE A 216 -3.41 9.54 2.41
C ILE A 216 -3.74 8.05 2.51
N MET A 217 -2.73 7.19 2.69
CA MET A 217 -2.95 5.76 2.90
C MET A 217 -3.80 5.49 4.15
N LEU A 218 -3.46 6.13 5.28
CA LEU A 218 -4.19 5.97 6.53
C LEU A 218 -5.64 6.46 6.38
N THR A 219 -5.83 7.69 5.90
CA THR A 219 -7.16 8.29 5.75
C THR A 219 -8.00 7.58 4.70
N GLY A 220 -7.38 7.10 3.63
CA GLY A 220 -8.00 6.26 2.61
C GLY A 220 -8.54 4.96 3.21
N ILE A 221 -7.74 4.20 3.97
CA ILE A 221 -8.22 2.99 4.64
C ILE A 221 -9.35 3.32 5.64
N LEU A 222 -9.20 4.39 6.42
CA LEU A 222 -10.23 4.83 7.37
C LEU A 222 -11.54 5.28 6.71
N SER A 223 -11.57 5.54 5.40
CA SER A 223 -12.81 5.85 4.70
C SER A 223 -13.81 4.69 4.72
N MET A 224 -13.36 3.43 4.80
CA MET A 224 -14.25 2.27 5.00
C MET A 224 -15.12 2.40 6.25
N LEU A 225 -14.53 2.92 7.33
CA LEU A 225 -15.24 3.16 8.58
C LEU A 225 -16.28 4.27 8.39
N VAL A 226 -15.90 5.36 7.72
CA VAL A 226 -16.82 6.47 7.43
C VAL A 226 -18.01 6.00 6.60
N PHE A 227 -17.78 5.18 5.57
CA PHE A 227 -18.84 4.65 4.71
C PHE A 227 -19.80 3.79 5.52
N THR A 228 -19.25 2.87 6.32
CA THR A 228 -20.03 2.01 7.20
C THR A 228 -20.88 2.81 8.20
N LEU A 229 -20.31 3.87 8.79
CA LEU A 229 -21.04 4.73 9.72
C LEU A 229 -22.09 5.58 9.01
N SER A 230 -21.79 6.11 7.83
CA SER A 230 -22.73 6.92 7.06
C SER A 230 -23.97 6.11 6.69
N LEU A 231 -23.79 4.90 6.14
CA LEU A 231 -24.87 3.97 5.80
C LEU A 231 -25.71 3.51 7.00
N LYS A 232 -25.14 3.54 8.21
CA LYS A 232 -25.86 3.12 9.43
C LYS A 232 -26.69 4.23 10.04
N PHE A 233 -26.28 5.49 9.88
CA PHE A 233 -26.87 6.64 10.56
C PHE A 233 -27.71 7.54 9.65
N PHE A 234 -27.59 7.40 8.33
CA PHE A 234 -28.31 8.18 7.31
C PHE A 234 -28.90 7.25 6.24
#